data_AF-A0A087XNB4-F1
#
_entry.id   AF-A0A087XNB4-F1
#
_cell.length_a   1.000
_cell.length_b   1.000
_cell.length_c   1.000
_cell.angle_alpha   90.00
_cell.angle_beta   90.00
_cell.angle_gamma   90.00
#
_symmetry.space_group_name_H-M   'P 1'
#
loop_
_entity.id
_entity.type
_entity.pdbx_description
1 polymer ?
#
loop_
_entity_poly.entity_id
_entity_poly.type
_entity_poly.pdbx_seq_one_letter_code
_entity_poly.pdbx_strand_id
1 'polypeptide(L)'
;MDILETDAYDKRRRRNMSCALLLSLLPFFLSSALYFYLWTPDLVPSVVSAGVKAAPTLLLATVVLSWNGGQSVLGVAGGLIFSAVGDCCLVWPELFIHGMGAFAVAHLLYSVTFLSSRYATYSSSSSSSSSLNRFLHLVLVIVGGAFYIYLFPFLQKAPNSDLLTPGVGIYFVLITMMAALAIRTGQVATLSGSLIFMVSDASLALQVFKVLP
;
A
#
# COMPACT_ATOMS: atom_id res chain seq x y z
N MET A 1 -16.44 5.30 -41.55
CA MET A 1 -15.77 5.96 -40.42
C MET A 1 -14.29 5.80 -40.67
N ASP A 2 -13.60 6.89 -40.97
CA ASP A 2 -12.19 6.85 -41.38
C ASP A 2 -11.29 6.48 -40.21
N ILE A 3 -10.25 5.70 -40.48
CA ILE A 3 -9.28 5.20 -39.47
C ILE A 3 -8.63 6.37 -38.70
N LEU A 4 -8.49 7.53 -39.35
CA LEU A 4 -7.98 8.76 -38.75
C LEU A 4 -8.96 9.40 -37.75
N GLU A 5 -10.27 9.31 -37.99
CA GLU A 5 -11.28 9.79 -37.05
C GLU A 5 -11.36 8.90 -35.80
N THR A 6 -11.21 7.58 -35.97
CA THR A 6 -11.16 6.63 -34.85
C THR A 6 -9.95 6.86 -33.96
N ASP A 7 -8.75 7.07 -34.52
CA ASP A 7 -7.54 7.31 -33.72
C ASP A 7 -7.60 8.64 -32.95
N ALA A 8 -8.09 9.70 -33.61
CA ALA A 8 -8.27 11.00 -32.98
C ALA A 8 -9.31 10.96 -31.84
N TYR A 9 -10.40 10.20 -32.01
CA TYR A 9 -11.40 9.97 -30.98
C TYR A 9 -10.83 9.20 -29.79
N ASP A 10 -10.10 8.11 -30.03
CA ASP A 10 -9.50 7.29 -28.98
C ASP A 10 -8.45 8.05 -28.16
N LYS A 11 -7.62 8.86 -28.82
CA LYS A 11 -6.65 9.72 -28.13
C LYS A 11 -7.33 10.76 -27.25
N ARG A 12 -8.41 11.38 -27.73
CA ARG A 12 -9.20 12.36 -26.96
C ARG A 12 -9.87 11.69 -25.76
N ARG A 13 -10.44 10.50 -25.95
CA ARG A 13 -11.07 9.70 -24.89
C ARG A 13 -10.06 9.32 -23.81
N ARG A 14 -8.88 8.80 -24.18
CA ARG A 14 -7.81 8.48 -23.22
C ARG A 14 -7.40 9.70 -22.40
N ARG A 15 -7.18 10.85 -23.04
CA ARG A 15 -6.84 12.09 -22.33
C ARG A 15 -7.92 12.51 -21.33
N ASN A 16 -9.19 12.46 -21.73
CA ASN A 16 -10.30 12.82 -20.85
C ASN A 16 -10.38 11.88 -19.63
N MET A 17 -10.17 10.58 -19.84
CA MET A 17 -10.13 9.60 -18.74
C MET A 17 -8.94 9.85 -17.80
N SER A 18 -7.76 10.16 -18.34
CA SER A 18 -6.59 10.54 -17.53
C SER A 18 -6.82 11.82 -16.74
N CYS A 19 -7.42 12.86 -17.35
CA CYS A 19 -7.78 14.09 -16.65
C CYS A 19 -8.80 13.83 -15.54
N ALA A 20 -9.85 13.05 -15.81
CA ALA A 20 -10.85 12.71 -14.80
C ALA A 20 -10.24 11.91 -13.63
N LEU A 21 -9.31 10.99 -13.91
CA LEU A 21 -8.61 10.22 -12.88
C LEU A 21 -7.69 11.11 -12.04
N LEU A 22 -6.93 12.01 -12.68
CA LEU A 22 -6.09 12.98 -11.97
C LEU A 22 -6.92 13.89 -11.06
N LEU A 23 -8.05 14.40 -11.56
CA LEU A 23 -8.98 15.21 -10.77
C LEU A 23 -9.59 14.40 -9.61
N SER A 24 -9.88 13.12 -9.83
CA SER A 24 -10.39 12.22 -8.77
C SER A 24 -9.35 11.96 -7.68
N LEU A 25 -8.05 11.94 -8.02
CA LEU A 25 -6.95 11.73 -7.08
C LEU A 25 -6.51 13.01 -6.35
N LEU A 26 -6.90 14.19 -6.83
CA LEU A 26 -6.58 15.47 -6.20
C LEU A 26 -6.92 15.53 -4.69
N PRO A 27 -8.10 15.09 -4.21
CA PRO A 27 -8.39 15.05 -2.77
C PRO A 27 -7.43 14.13 -2.00
N PHE A 28 -7.03 13.00 -2.56
CA PHE A 28 -6.04 12.11 -1.94
C PHE A 28 -4.69 12.81 -1.76
N PHE A 29 -4.18 13.46 -2.81
CA PHE A 29 -2.92 14.20 -2.74
C PHE A 29 -2.99 15.38 -1.77
N LEU A 30 -4.10 16.12 -1.78
CA LEU A 30 -4.30 17.26 -0.88
C LEU A 30 -4.37 16.81 0.58
N SER A 31 -5.08 15.72 0.87
CA SER A 31 -5.15 15.14 2.21
C SER A 31 -3.79 14.60 2.67
N SER A 32 -3.03 13.98 1.76
CA SER A 32 -1.67 13.49 2.07
C SER A 32 -0.74 14.66 2.40
N ALA A 33 -0.77 15.72 1.61
CA ALA A 33 0.01 16.93 1.85
C ALA A 33 -0.39 17.60 3.18
N LEU A 34 -1.69 17.68 3.48
CA LEU A 34 -2.19 18.22 4.74
C LEU A 34 -1.73 17.37 5.94
N TYR A 35 -1.75 16.04 5.82
CA TYR A 35 -1.24 15.14 6.85
C TYR A 35 0.24 15.39 7.14
N PHE A 36 1.09 15.47 6.10
CA PHE A 36 2.51 15.77 6.28
C PHE A 36 2.77 17.19 6.77
N TYR A 37 1.93 18.16 6.40
CA TYR A 37 2.03 19.54 6.88
C TYR A 37 1.66 19.66 8.37
N LEU A 38 0.62 18.95 8.81
CA LEU A 38 0.16 18.91 10.20
C LEU A 38 0.95 17.92 11.05
N TRP A 39 1.89 17.18 10.47
CA TRP A 39 2.69 16.18 11.17
C TRP A 39 3.56 16.86 12.23
N THR A 40 3.13 16.79 13.49
CA THR A 40 3.94 17.15 14.64
C THR A 40 4.08 15.93 15.56
N PRO A 41 5.31 15.56 15.95
CA PRO A 41 5.57 14.35 16.73
C PRO A 41 4.94 14.37 18.15
N ASP A 42 4.52 15.54 18.63
CA ASP A 42 3.95 15.74 19.97
C ASP A 42 2.42 15.88 20.00
N LEU A 43 1.72 15.57 18.91
CA LEU A 43 0.26 15.61 18.89
C LEU A 43 -0.34 14.58 19.86
N VAL A 44 -1.12 15.08 20.82
CA VAL A 44 -1.90 14.25 21.74
C VAL A 44 -2.76 13.27 20.93
N PRO A 45 -2.74 11.96 21.24
CA PRO A 45 -3.56 10.97 20.54
C PRO A 45 -5.03 11.37 20.65
N SER A 46 -5.65 11.65 19.50
CA SER A 46 -7.02 12.17 19.42
C SER A 46 -7.75 11.55 18.24
N VAL A 47 -9.08 11.53 18.32
CA VAL A 47 -9.93 11.06 17.20
C VAL A 47 -9.68 11.89 15.93
N VAL A 48 -9.35 13.19 16.10
CA VAL A 48 -9.02 14.08 14.98
C VAL A 48 -7.71 13.67 14.32
N SER A 49 -6.64 13.39 15.08
CA SER A 49 -5.38 12.93 14.49
C SER A 49 -5.50 11.57 13.82
N ALA A 50 -6.34 10.66 14.36
CA ALA A 50 -6.69 9.40 13.70
C ALA A 50 -7.41 9.64 12.37
N GLY A 51 -8.40 10.52 12.35
CA GLY A 51 -9.09 10.91 11.13
C GLY A 51 -8.17 11.52 10.07
N VAL A 52 -7.28 12.44 10.47
CA VAL A 52 -6.32 13.08 9.55
C VAL A 52 -5.32 12.07 9.00
N LYS A 53 -4.88 11.09 9.79
CA LYS A 53 -3.98 10.02 9.37
C LYS A 53 -4.64 9.04 8.39
N ALA A 54 -5.90 8.67 8.63
CA ALA A 54 -6.65 7.74 7.78
C ALA A 54 -7.32 8.40 6.56
N ALA A 55 -7.47 9.73 6.53
CA ALA A 55 -8.16 10.44 5.46
C ALA A 55 -7.56 10.19 4.07
N PRO A 56 -6.23 10.21 3.85
CA PRO A 56 -5.66 9.92 2.54
C PRO A 56 -6.04 8.51 2.06
N THR A 57 -5.88 7.49 2.90
CA THR A 57 -6.17 6.10 2.54
C THR A 57 -7.66 5.87 2.26
N LEU A 58 -8.57 6.50 3.02
CA LEU A 58 -10.02 6.47 2.74
C LEU A 58 -10.42 7.18 1.44
N LEU A 59 -9.82 8.33 1.14
CA LEU A 59 -10.07 9.04 -0.12
C LEU A 59 -9.60 8.20 -1.31
N LEU A 60 -8.44 7.56 -1.20
CA LEU A 60 -7.97 6.63 -2.21
C LEU A 60 -8.91 5.43 -2.38
N ALA A 61 -9.43 4.87 -1.28
CA ALA A 61 -10.44 3.80 -1.32
C ALA A 61 -11.69 4.23 -2.09
N THR A 62 -12.17 5.45 -1.85
CA THR A 62 -13.35 6.03 -2.52
C THR A 62 -13.11 6.21 -4.02
N VAL A 63 -11.91 6.64 -4.43
CA VAL A 63 -11.54 6.72 -5.85
C VAL A 63 -11.53 5.33 -6.48
N VAL A 64 -10.91 4.35 -5.82
CA VAL A 64 -10.88 2.97 -6.33
C VAL A 64 -12.29 2.38 -6.47
N LEU A 65 -13.19 2.65 -5.51
CA LEU A 65 -14.60 2.22 -5.54
C LEU A 65 -15.40 2.87 -6.67
N SER A 66 -15.24 4.17 -6.86
CA SER A 66 -15.99 4.92 -7.88
C SER A 66 -15.59 4.50 -9.30
N TRP A 67 -14.32 4.14 -9.51
CA TRP A 67 -13.82 3.74 -10.84
C TRP A 67 -13.98 2.23 -11.14
N ASN A 68 -13.85 1.36 -10.14
CA ASN A 68 -13.91 -0.10 -10.34
C ASN A 68 -15.23 -0.74 -9.89
N GLY A 69 -16.11 0.04 -9.26
CA GLY A 69 -17.38 -0.42 -8.72
C GLY A 69 -17.25 -1.29 -7.46
N GLY A 70 -18.39 -1.75 -6.95
CA GLY A 70 -18.47 -2.50 -5.69
C GLY A 70 -17.72 -3.84 -5.67
N GLN A 71 -17.40 -4.41 -6.83
CA GLN A 71 -16.57 -5.62 -6.91
C GLN A 71 -15.14 -5.40 -6.38
N SER A 72 -14.67 -4.15 -6.34
CA SER A 72 -13.37 -3.80 -5.75
C SER A 72 -13.35 -3.87 -4.21
N VAL A 73 -14.52 -3.90 -3.55
CA VAL A 73 -14.62 -4.00 -2.08
C VAL A 73 -13.97 -5.29 -1.57
N LEU A 74 -14.11 -6.41 -2.29
CA LEU A 74 -13.45 -7.67 -1.94
C LEU A 74 -11.97 -7.71 -2.37
N GLY A 75 -11.42 -6.60 -2.85
CA GLY A 75 -10.04 -6.50 -3.28
C GLY A 75 -9.34 -5.21 -2.84
N VAL A 76 -8.87 -4.40 -3.79
CA VAL A 76 -8.06 -3.21 -3.49
C VAL A 76 -8.80 -2.20 -2.62
N ALA A 77 -10.10 -1.96 -2.85
CA ALA A 77 -10.84 -1.01 -2.00
C ALA A 77 -11.01 -1.52 -0.57
N GLY A 78 -11.27 -2.82 -0.38
CA GLY A 78 -11.32 -3.44 0.94
C GLY A 78 -9.99 -3.34 1.66
N GLY A 79 -8.89 -3.64 0.95
CA GLY A 79 -7.54 -3.46 1.47
C GLY A 79 -7.30 -2.02 1.94
N LEU A 80 -7.70 -1.02 1.15
CA LEU A 80 -7.52 0.40 1.51
C LEU A 80 -8.36 0.81 2.72
N ILE A 81 -9.56 0.26 2.87
CA ILE A 81 -10.39 0.46 4.06
C ILE A 81 -9.73 -0.14 5.30
N PHE A 82 -9.19 -1.37 5.20
CA PHE A 82 -8.45 -1.98 6.30
C PHE A 82 -7.15 -1.24 6.62
N SER A 83 -6.45 -0.70 5.61
CA SER A 83 -5.30 0.18 5.82
C SER A 83 -5.69 1.44 6.59
N ALA A 84 -6.81 2.08 6.25
CA ALA A 84 -7.33 3.22 6.98
C ALA A 84 -7.74 2.89 8.43
N VAL A 85 -8.30 1.71 8.67
CA VAL A 85 -8.56 1.23 10.04
C VAL A 85 -7.24 1.06 10.80
N GLY A 86 -6.22 0.50 10.15
CA GLY A 86 -4.87 0.41 10.68
C GLY A 86 -4.31 1.78 11.05
N ASP A 87 -4.41 2.77 10.16
CA ASP A 87 -3.99 4.15 10.39
C ASP A 87 -4.66 4.76 11.63
N CYS A 88 -5.97 4.56 11.78
CA CYS A 88 -6.71 5.00 12.97
C CYS A 88 -6.20 4.33 14.25
N CYS A 89 -6.01 3.01 14.24
CA CYS A 89 -5.55 2.26 15.40
C CYS A 89 -4.14 2.66 15.84
N LEU A 90 -3.25 3.00 14.91
CA LEU A 90 -1.86 3.39 15.22
C LEU A 90 -1.73 4.69 16.02
N VAL A 91 -2.77 5.52 16.07
CA VAL A 91 -2.72 6.75 16.89
C VAL A 91 -2.63 6.44 18.38
N TRP A 92 -3.17 5.30 18.82
CA TRP A 92 -3.09 4.88 20.21
C TRP A 92 -2.10 3.72 20.36
N PRO A 93 -1.09 3.82 21.25
CA PRO A 93 -0.09 2.78 21.43
C PRO A 93 -0.70 1.44 21.86
N GLU A 94 -1.78 1.48 22.66
CA GLU A 94 -2.52 0.27 23.11
C GLU A 94 -3.17 -0.51 21.95
N LEU A 95 -3.48 0.17 20.85
CA LEU A 95 -4.11 -0.41 19.67
C LEU A 95 -3.10 -0.78 18.58
N PHE A 96 -1.80 -0.65 18.83
CA PHE A 96 -0.75 -0.92 17.84
C PHE A 96 -0.87 -2.33 17.21
N ILE A 97 -1.07 -3.36 18.04
CA ILE A 97 -1.21 -4.75 17.56
C ILE A 97 -2.49 -4.92 16.70
N HIS A 98 -3.58 -4.28 17.10
CA HIS A 98 -4.83 -4.30 16.33
C HIS A 98 -4.67 -3.58 14.99
N GLY A 99 -3.96 -2.44 14.99
CA GLY A 99 -3.61 -1.71 13.77
C GLY A 99 -2.73 -2.54 12.83
N MET A 100 -1.68 -3.16 13.36
CA MET A 100 -0.84 -4.09 12.60
C MET A 100 -1.65 -5.25 12.01
N GLY A 101 -2.59 -5.81 12.79
CA GLY A 101 -3.51 -6.83 12.30
C GLY A 101 -4.41 -6.34 11.17
N ALA A 102 -4.95 -5.13 11.25
CA ALA A 102 -5.74 -4.52 10.19
C ALA A 102 -4.90 -4.32 8.90
N PHE A 103 -3.67 -3.83 9.01
CA PHE A 103 -2.76 -3.75 7.86
C PHE A 103 -2.39 -5.13 7.31
N ALA A 104 -2.21 -6.15 8.15
CA ALA A 104 -1.95 -7.52 7.70
C ALA A 104 -3.13 -8.05 6.85
N VAL A 105 -4.37 -7.81 7.28
CA VAL A 105 -5.57 -8.15 6.50
C VAL A 105 -5.61 -7.35 5.20
N ALA A 106 -5.23 -6.06 5.20
CA ALA A 106 -5.13 -5.27 3.99
C ALA A 106 -4.14 -5.87 2.98
N HIS A 107 -2.92 -6.21 3.43
CA HIS A 107 -1.87 -6.82 2.61
C HIS A 107 -2.29 -8.18 2.05
N LEU A 108 -3.07 -8.97 2.81
CA LEU A 108 -3.68 -10.20 2.33
C LEU A 108 -4.73 -9.94 1.24
N LEU A 109 -5.64 -8.97 1.42
CA LEU A 109 -6.63 -8.62 0.40
C LEU A 109 -5.97 -8.13 -0.89
N TYR A 110 -4.94 -7.30 -0.79
CA TYR A 110 -4.14 -6.88 -1.95
C TYR A 110 -3.49 -8.08 -2.63
N SER A 111 -2.86 -8.97 -1.87
CA SER A 111 -2.22 -10.18 -2.39
C SER A 111 -3.20 -11.09 -3.14
N VAL A 112 -4.37 -11.39 -2.54
CA VAL A 112 -5.43 -12.19 -3.18
C VAL A 112 -5.93 -11.51 -4.45
N THR A 113 -6.06 -10.18 -4.44
CA THR A 113 -6.49 -9.41 -5.61
C THR A 113 -5.48 -9.49 -6.75
N PHE A 114 -4.19 -9.34 -6.44
CA PHE A 114 -3.11 -9.41 -7.43
C PHE A 114 -2.94 -10.82 -8.01
N LEU A 115 -3.37 -11.84 -7.28
CA LEU A 115 -3.40 -13.22 -7.76
C LEU A 115 -4.64 -13.54 -8.63
N SER A 116 -5.68 -12.70 -8.57
CA SER A 116 -6.92 -12.89 -9.33
C SER A 116 -6.70 -12.78 -10.84
N SER A 117 -7.56 -13.46 -11.62
CA SER A 117 -7.50 -13.49 -13.09
C SER A 117 -7.52 -12.09 -13.73
N ARG A 118 -8.10 -11.08 -13.06
CA ARG A 118 -8.11 -9.67 -13.51
C ARG A 118 -6.71 -9.04 -13.57
N TYR A 119 -5.79 -9.53 -12.76
CA TYR A 119 -4.39 -9.08 -12.70
C TYR A 119 -3.42 -10.12 -13.27
N ALA A 120 -3.91 -11.34 -13.56
CA ALA A 120 -3.10 -12.48 -13.98
C ALA A 120 -2.72 -12.52 -15.46
N THR A 121 -2.85 -11.43 -16.23
CA THR A 121 -2.66 -11.52 -17.70
C THR A 121 -1.87 -10.36 -18.29
N TYR A 122 -0.54 -10.53 -18.28
CA TYR A 122 0.39 -10.07 -19.33
C TYR A 122 1.57 -11.07 -19.47
N SER A 123 1.31 -12.36 -19.24
CA SER A 123 2.35 -13.40 -19.33
C SER A 123 2.68 -13.85 -20.75
N SER A 124 2.06 -13.28 -21.79
CA SER A 124 2.10 -13.83 -23.15
C SER A 124 2.94 -13.05 -24.18
N SER A 125 3.57 -11.92 -23.84
CA SER A 125 4.23 -11.06 -24.85
C SER A 125 5.63 -10.53 -24.49
N SER A 126 6.26 -10.97 -23.41
CA SER A 126 7.60 -10.51 -23.05
C SER A 126 8.46 -11.63 -22.44
N SER A 127 9.01 -12.48 -23.31
CA SER A 127 10.05 -13.48 -22.97
C SER A 127 11.33 -12.87 -22.38
N SER A 128 11.48 -11.54 -22.36
CA SER A 128 12.56 -10.80 -21.69
C SER A 128 12.26 -10.36 -20.25
N SER A 129 11.01 -10.43 -19.76
CA SER A 129 10.64 -9.95 -18.40
C SER A 129 10.79 -11.00 -17.29
N SER A 130 11.03 -12.28 -17.62
CA SER A 130 11.16 -13.36 -16.62
C SER A 130 12.40 -13.21 -15.73
N SER A 131 13.54 -12.81 -16.31
CA SER A 131 14.79 -12.64 -15.55
C SER A 131 14.73 -11.41 -14.65
N LEU A 132 14.24 -10.28 -15.18
CA LEU A 132 14.08 -9.04 -14.41
C LEU A 132 13.09 -9.21 -13.26
N ASN A 133 11.94 -9.86 -13.49
CA ASN A 133 10.97 -10.09 -12.42
C ASN A 133 11.56 -11.00 -11.33
N ARG A 134 12.30 -12.06 -11.69
CA ARG A 134 13.01 -12.90 -10.70
C ARG A 134 14.06 -12.11 -9.93
N PHE A 135 14.83 -11.27 -10.61
CA PHE A 135 15.81 -10.39 -9.98
C PHE A 135 15.14 -9.42 -8.99
N LEU A 136 14.08 -8.73 -9.40
CA LEU A 136 13.34 -7.80 -8.53
C LEU A 136 12.72 -8.52 -7.32
N HIS A 137 12.20 -9.74 -7.50
CA HIS A 137 11.73 -10.56 -6.38
C HIS A 137 12.84 -10.89 -5.39
N LEU A 138 14.01 -11.31 -5.89
CA LEU A 138 15.16 -11.62 -5.03
C LEU A 138 15.63 -10.38 -4.27
N VAL A 139 15.74 -9.24 -4.96
CA VAL A 139 16.08 -7.96 -4.33
C VAL A 139 15.08 -7.62 -3.23
N LEU A 140 13.78 -7.74 -3.49
CA LEU A 140 12.73 -7.45 -2.52
C LEU A 140 12.84 -8.34 -1.26
N VAL A 141 13.05 -9.64 -1.45
CA VAL A 141 13.19 -10.60 -0.33
C VAL A 141 14.46 -10.32 0.48
N ILE A 142 15.58 -10.04 -0.19
CA ILE A 142 16.86 -9.71 0.47
C ILE A 142 16.71 -8.41 1.26
N VAL A 143 16.16 -7.36 0.66
CA VAL A 143 15.94 -6.05 1.31
C VAL A 143 14.99 -6.19 2.49
N GLY A 144 13.85 -6.88 2.33
CA GLY A 144 12.90 -7.11 3.41
C GLY A 144 13.50 -7.93 4.56
N GLY A 145 14.25 -8.99 4.24
CA GLY A 145 14.95 -9.82 5.23
C GLY A 145 16.04 -9.03 5.97
N ALA A 146 16.86 -8.26 5.25
CA ALA A 146 17.89 -7.41 5.85
C ALA A 146 17.27 -6.34 6.76
N PHE A 147 16.15 -5.73 6.35
CA PHE A 147 15.43 -4.75 7.17
C PHE A 147 14.88 -5.38 8.46
N TYR A 148 14.28 -6.57 8.39
CA TYR A 148 13.81 -7.28 9.59
C TYR A 148 14.95 -7.64 10.55
N ILE A 149 16.08 -8.14 10.02
CA ILE A 149 17.28 -8.45 10.82
C ILE A 149 17.80 -7.18 11.51
N TYR A 150 17.81 -6.05 10.80
CA TYR A 150 18.20 -4.76 11.36
C TYR A 150 17.25 -4.28 12.47
N LEU A 151 15.94 -4.52 12.32
CA LEU A 151 14.92 -4.14 13.30
C LEU A 151 14.92 -5.06 14.53
N PHE A 152 15.32 -6.32 14.39
CA PHE A 152 15.29 -7.36 15.42
C PHE A 152 15.84 -6.94 16.80
N PRO A 153 17.04 -6.35 16.94
CA PRO A 153 17.55 -5.93 18.25
C PRO A 153 16.72 -4.81 18.92
N PHE A 154 15.97 -4.02 18.14
CA PHE A 154 15.07 -3.00 18.68
C PHE A 154 13.73 -3.59 19.10
N LEU A 155 13.22 -4.59 18.36
CA LEU A 155 12.03 -5.37 18.75
C LEU A 155 12.22 -6.07 20.09
N GLN A 156 13.41 -6.63 20.33
CA GLN A 156 13.72 -7.31 21.59
C GLN A 156 13.74 -6.38 22.82
N LYS A 157 13.97 -5.08 22.62
CA LYS A 157 13.94 -4.07 23.68
C LYS A 157 12.54 -3.55 23.98
N ALA A 158 11.57 -3.82 23.11
CA ALA A 158 10.19 -3.37 23.29
C ALA A 158 9.47 -4.19 24.38
N PRO A 159 8.52 -3.59 25.12
CA PRO A 159 7.65 -4.35 26.01
C PRO A 159 6.84 -5.37 25.19
N ASN A 160 6.67 -6.60 25.69
CA ASN A 160 6.00 -7.72 24.99
C ASN A 160 6.73 -8.23 23.73
N SER A 161 8.06 -8.24 23.75
CA SER A 161 8.91 -8.72 22.66
C SER A 161 8.59 -10.16 22.20
N ASP A 162 8.12 -11.02 23.11
CA ASP A 162 7.72 -12.41 22.81
C ASP A 162 6.60 -12.51 21.77
N LEU A 163 5.67 -11.54 21.76
CA LEU A 163 4.55 -11.49 20.80
C LEU A 163 4.83 -10.56 19.63
N LEU A 164 5.52 -9.44 19.87
CA LEU A 164 5.87 -8.46 18.84
C LEU A 164 6.85 -9.01 17.81
N THR A 165 7.86 -9.77 18.23
CA THR A 165 8.87 -10.33 17.34
C THR A 165 8.25 -11.23 16.26
N PRO A 166 7.49 -12.29 16.60
CA PRO A 166 6.83 -13.11 15.60
C PRO A 166 5.73 -12.34 14.83
N GLY A 167 5.00 -11.43 15.49
CA GLY A 167 3.96 -10.63 14.85
C GLY A 167 4.50 -9.73 13.73
N VAL A 168 5.57 -8.98 14.03
CA VAL A 168 6.26 -8.13 13.04
C VAL A 168 6.90 -8.99 11.95
N GLY A 169 7.48 -10.15 12.29
CA GLY A 169 8.02 -11.09 11.30
C GLY A 169 6.96 -11.58 10.30
N ILE A 170 5.80 -12.02 10.78
CA ILE A 170 4.66 -12.43 9.94
C ILE A 170 4.21 -11.26 9.06
N TYR A 171 4.10 -10.07 9.65
CA TYR A 171 3.73 -8.86 8.92
C TYR A 171 4.71 -8.54 7.77
N PHE A 172 6.03 -8.63 8.02
CA PHE A 172 7.06 -8.45 6.99
C PHE A 172 6.93 -9.45 5.84
N VAL A 173 6.60 -10.70 6.15
CA VAL A 173 6.35 -11.71 5.13
C VAL A 173 5.14 -11.33 4.27
N LEU A 174 4.04 -10.88 4.89
CA LEU A 174 2.83 -10.49 4.17
C LEU A 174 3.03 -9.28 3.25
N ILE A 175 3.66 -8.22 3.74
CA ILE A 175 3.91 -7.02 2.92
C ILE A 175 4.90 -7.29 1.79
N THR A 176 5.92 -8.14 2.04
CA THR A 176 6.87 -8.59 1.02
C THR A 176 6.17 -9.47 -0.02
N MET A 177 5.28 -10.36 0.40
CA MET A 177 4.46 -11.18 -0.49
C MET A 177 3.57 -10.31 -1.38
N MET A 178 2.90 -9.31 -0.81
CA MET A 178 2.08 -8.36 -1.58
C MET A 178 2.90 -7.67 -2.67
N ALA A 179 4.06 -7.10 -2.32
CA ALA A 179 4.91 -6.39 -3.28
C ALA A 179 5.51 -7.35 -4.33
N ALA A 180 5.85 -8.59 -3.96
CA ALA A 180 6.25 -9.63 -4.91
C ALA A 180 5.13 -9.93 -5.93
N LEU A 181 3.89 -10.11 -5.45
CA LEU A 181 2.73 -10.31 -6.32
C LEU A 181 2.46 -9.10 -7.21
N ALA A 182 2.66 -7.88 -6.71
CA ALA A 182 2.52 -6.66 -7.50
C ALA A 182 3.50 -6.63 -8.68
N ILE A 183 4.76 -7.07 -8.51
CA ILE A 183 5.73 -7.21 -9.61
C ILE A 183 5.20 -8.16 -10.70
N ARG A 184 4.54 -9.26 -10.31
CA ARG A 184 3.98 -10.24 -11.26
C ARG A 184 2.85 -9.68 -12.11
N THR A 185 2.12 -8.67 -11.63
CA THR A 185 1.01 -8.05 -12.38
C THR A 185 1.50 -7.29 -13.62
N GLY A 186 2.76 -6.85 -13.66
CA GLY A 186 3.31 -6.02 -14.73
C GLY A 186 2.70 -4.61 -14.83
N GLN A 187 1.79 -4.24 -13.93
CA GLN A 187 1.13 -2.94 -13.92
C GLN A 187 1.90 -1.96 -13.05
N VAL A 188 2.43 -0.90 -13.68
CA VAL A 188 3.26 0.11 -12.99
C VAL A 188 2.52 0.76 -11.81
N ALA A 189 1.22 1.02 -11.93
CA ALA A 189 0.42 1.61 -10.86
C ALA A 189 0.28 0.69 -9.63
N THR A 190 0.10 -0.62 -9.86
CA THR A 190 0.01 -1.62 -8.80
C THR A 190 1.35 -1.81 -8.10
N LEU A 191 2.44 -1.86 -8.89
CA LEU A 191 3.79 -1.93 -8.35
C LEU A 191 4.14 -0.69 -7.53
N SER A 192 3.92 0.52 -8.07
CA SER A 192 4.22 1.76 -7.36
C SER A 192 3.41 1.89 -6.07
N GLY A 193 2.11 1.56 -6.11
CA GLY A 193 1.26 1.52 -4.92
C GLY A 193 1.82 0.57 -3.85
N SER A 194 2.18 -0.66 -4.22
CA SER A 194 2.73 -1.64 -3.28
C SER A 194 4.05 -1.18 -2.65
N LEU A 195 4.92 -0.50 -3.41
CA LEU A 195 6.19 0.03 -2.92
C LEU A 195 5.97 1.22 -1.98
N ILE A 196 5.02 2.11 -2.29
CA ILE A 196 4.66 3.24 -1.42
C ILE A 196 4.13 2.72 -0.07
N PHE A 197 3.25 1.71 -0.07
CA PHE A 197 2.78 1.06 1.15
C PHE A 197 3.94 0.44 1.94
N MET A 198 4.83 -0.28 1.27
CA MET A 198 6.01 -0.89 1.91
C MET A 198 6.93 0.14 2.56
N VAL A 199 7.21 1.26 1.88
CA VAL A 199 8.06 2.34 2.41
C VAL A 199 7.37 3.08 3.57
N SER A 200 6.06 3.29 3.49
CA SER A 200 5.25 3.86 4.56
C SER A 200 5.35 3.01 5.83
N ASP A 201 5.14 1.70 5.72
CA ASP A 201 5.15 0.77 6.84
C ASP A 201 6.57 0.59 7.42
N ALA A 202 7.60 0.62 6.57
CA ALA A 202 9.00 0.63 7.02
C ALA A 202 9.33 1.91 7.82
N SER A 203 8.89 3.07 7.35
CA SER A 203 9.08 4.35 8.03
C SER A 203 8.37 4.38 9.38
N LEU A 204 7.15 3.85 9.43
CA LEU A 204 6.39 3.66 10.67
C LEU A 204 7.14 2.74 11.65
N ALA A 205 7.66 1.60 11.18
CA ALA A 205 8.41 0.67 12.02
C ALA A 205 9.65 1.34 12.64
N LEU A 206 10.40 2.13 11.86
CA LEU A 206 11.57 2.85 12.38
C LEU A 206 11.18 3.87 13.46
N GLN A 207 10.05 4.55 13.31
CA GLN A 207 9.54 5.51 14.29
C GLN A 207 9.05 4.83 15.56
N VAL A 208 8.22 3.78 15.43
CA VAL A 208 7.62 3.08 16.58
C VAL A 208 8.67 2.39 17.43
N PHE A 209 9.66 1.76 16.81
CA PHE A 209 10.74 1.06 17.52
C PHE A 209 11.94 1.96 17.86
N LYS A 210 11.80 3.28 17.68
CA LYS A 210 12.81 4.31 18.04
C LYS A 210 14.20 3.98 17.49
N VAL A 211 14.23 3.51 16.24
CA VAL A 211 15.47 3.19 15.53
C VAL A 211 16.15 4.46 15.06
N LEU A 212 15.35 5.43 14.65
CA LEU A 212 15.78 6.79 14.37
C LEU A 212 15.43 7.69 15.58
N PRO A 213 16.30 8.68 15.90
CA PRO A 213 16.07 9.63 17.00
C PRO A 213 14.86 10.53 16.76
#